data_AF-A0A7J4IJS3-F1
#
_entry.id   AF-A0A7J4IJS3-F1
#
_cell.length_a   1.000
_cell.length_b   1.000
_cell.length_c   1.000
_cell.angle_alpha   90.00
_cell.angle_beta   90.00
_cell.angle_gamma   90.00
#
_symmetry.space_group_name_H-M   'P 1'
#
loop_
_entity.id
_entity.type
_entity.pdbx_description
1 polymer ?
#
loop_
_entity_poly.entity_id
_entity_poly.type
_entity_poly.pdbx_seq_one_letter_code
_entity_poly.pdbx_strand_id
1 'polypeptide(L)'
;EFYEACLLFRKPWEVPIEKMGKRINTPLQYEGLGYTHETSSMNSGVLCSAYKTLPSMQEKLQGQMDLADRIRAVDAADVAKLVIEKHLIRDIRGNLRKFSTQEFRCVKCNEKFRRPPLIGKCTKCSGRLLFTVSEGSVIKYLEPAISLAEKYRLPAYLQQSLALTKDRVEETFGKEKEKQEGLGRWFG
;
A
#
# COMPACT_ATOMS: atom_id res chain seq x y z
N GLU A 1 13.46 -29.53 31.95
CA GLU A 1 12.00 -29.77 31.88
C GLU A 1 11.26 -28.97 30.80
N PHE A 2 11.04 -27.64 30.90
CA PHE A 2 10.25 -26.90 29.89
C PHE A 2 10.83 -26.98 28.47
N TYR A 3 12.13 -26.71 28.31
CA TYR A 3 12.78 -26.77 27.00
C TYR A 3 12.77 -28.19 26.39
N GLU A 4 12.86 -29.23 27.21
CA GLU A 4 12.78 -30.63 26.76
C GLU A 4 11.34 -31.01 26.35
N ALA A 5 10.34 -30.49 27.07
CA ALA A 5 8.95 -30.67 26.71
C ALA A 5 8.59 -29.99 25.37
N CYS A 6 9.22 -28.87 25.04
CA CYS A 6 9.10 -28.22 23.73
C CYS A 6 9.59 -29.12 22.59
N LEU A 7 10.65 -29.91 22.79
CA LEU A 7 11.14 -30.86 21.78
C LEU A 7 10.13 -31.97 21.48
N LEU A 8 9.29 -32.32 22.46
CA LEU A 8 8.25 -33.33 22.33
C LEU A 8 6.92 -32.78 21.82
N PHE A 9 6.86 -31.49 21.41
CA PHE A 9 5.64 -30.80 20.98
C PHE A 9 4.48 -30.93 21.98
N ARG A 10 4.80 -31.02 23.28
CA ARG A 10 3.80 -31.07 24.35
C ARG A 10 2.97 -29.79 24.38
N LYS A 11 1.73 -29.90 24.82
CA LYS A 11 0.83 -28.74 24.82
C LYS A 11 1.24 -27.75 25.92
N PRO A 12 1.03 -26.44 25.73
CA PRO A 12 1.52 -25.42 26.67
C PRO A 12 1.01 -25.55 28.11
N TRP A 13 -0.13 -26.21 28.34
CA TRP A 13 -0.71 -26.42 29.68
C TRP A 13 -0.21 -27.68 30.39
N GLU A 14 0.52 -28.55 29.70
CA GLU A 14 1.07 -29.78 30.28
C GLU A 14 2.35 -29.51 31.07
N VAL A 15 3.03 -28.39 30.82
CA VAL A 15 4.21 -27.97 31.58
C VAL A 15 3.82 -26.96 32.64
N PRO A 16 4.07 -27.24 33.94
CA PRO A 16 3.73 -26.32 35.01
C PRO A 16 4.73 -25.16 35.06
N ILE A 17 4.39 -24.04 34.42
CA ILE A 17 5.09 -22.76 34.61
C ILE A 17 4.27 -21.89 35.59
N GLU A 18 4.98 -21.11 36.40
CA GLU A 18 4.36 -20.12 37.25
C GLU A 18 3.67 -19.03 36.42
N LYS A 19 2.40 -18.79 36.70
CA LYS A 19 1.55 -17.82 35.99
C LYS A 19 0.96 -16.86 36.99
N MET A 20 0.68 -15.64 36.55
CA MET A 20 0.09 -14.61 37.41
C MET A 20 -1.20 -15.09 38.08
N GLY A 21 -2.01 -15.90 37.38
CA GLY A 21 -3.24 -16.49 37.94
C GLY A 21 -3.08 -17.24 39.26
N LYS A 22 -1.89 -17.79 39.56
CA LYS A 22 -1.60 -18.47 40.83
C LYS A 22 -1.23 -17.51 41.97
N ARG A 23 -0.95 -16.24 41.66
CA ARG A 23 -0.53 -15.20 42.61
C ARG A 23 -1.63 -14.17 42.92
N ILE A 24 -2.75 -14.18 42.19
CA ILE A 24 -3.87 -13.26 42.40
C ILE A 24 -4.41 -13.40 43.84
N ASN A 25 -4.69 -12.26 44.50
CA ASN A 25 -5.17 -12.18 45.90
C ASN A 25 -4.16 -12.66 46.95
N THR A 26 -2.89 -12.82 46.58
CA THR A 26 -1.79 -13.06 47.53
C THR A 26 -0.86 -11.85 47.55
N PRO A 27 -0.11 -11.60 48.65
CA PRO A 27 0.88 -10.53 48.70
C PRO A 27 1.92 -10.58 47.57
N LEU A 28 2.22 -11.80 47.08
CA LEU A 28 3.13 -12.07 45.96
C LEU A 28 2.65 -11.50 44.61
N GLN A 29 1.46 -10.89 44.53
CA GLN A 29 1.00 -10.22 43.33
C GLN A 29 1.77 -8.93 43.03
N TYR A 30 2.34 -8.28 44.05
CA TYR A 30 3.08 -7.02 43.91
C TYR A 30 4.60 -7.19 43.98
N GLU A 31 5.08 -8.37 44.40
CA GLU A 31 6.48 -8.63 44.74
C GLU A 31 7.01 -9.91 44.08
N GLY A 32 8.34 -10.04 43.96
CA GLY A 32 8.98 -11.26 43.50
C GLY A 32 8.69 -11.60 42.02
N LEU A 33 8.44 -10.60 41.18
CA LEU A 33 8.37 -10.77 39.73
C LEU A 33 9.80 -10.76 39.17
N GLY A 34 10.13 -11.82 38.43
CA GLY A 34 11.40 -11.93 37.71
C GLY A 34 11.22 -11.66 36.21
N TYR A 35 12.35 -11.59 35.52
CA TYR A 35 12.42 -11.51 34.06
C TYR A 35 13.55 -12.44 33.57
N THR A 36 13.51 -12.83 32.29
CA THR A 36 14.49 -13.78 31.73
C THR A 36 15.65 -13.10 31.01
N HIS A 37 15.44 -11.92 30.43
CA HIS A 37 16.44 -11.21 29.64
C HIS A 37 16.53 -9.75 30.11
N GLU A 38 17.75 -9.31 30.43
CA GLU A 38 18.03 -7.91 30.75
C GLU A 38 18.04 -7.05 29.48
N THR A 39 17.63 -5.79 29.63
CA THR A 39 17.74 -4.78 28.57
C THR A 39 18.52 -3.59 29.10
N SER A 40 19.48 -3.10 28.30
CA SER A 40 20.32 -1.95 28.68
C SER A 40 19.52 -0.66 28.82
N SER A 41 18.55 -0.41 27.94
CA SER A 41 17.65 0.74 28.02
C SER A 41 16.29 0.41 27.39
N MET A 42 15.20 0.87 28.01
CA MET A 42 13.87 0.77 27.42
C MET A 42 13.72 1.66 26.18
N ASN A 43 14.57 2.67 26.03
CA ASN A 43 14.50 3.64 24.94
C ASN A 43 15.54 3.38 23.84
N SER A 44 16.40 2.36 23.98
CA SER A 44 17.37 2.02 22.93
C SER A 44 16.64 1.33 21.77
N GLY A 45 16.27 2.11 20.76
CA GLY A 45 15.58 1.61 19.57
C GLY A 45 15.23 2.71 18.58
N VAL A 46 14.60 2.31 17.48
CA VAL A 46 14.10 3.25 16.46
C VAL A 46 12.82 3.92 16.96
N LEU A 47 12.92 5.19 17.38
CA LEU A 47 11.79 5.95 17.95
C LEU A 47 10.74 6.36 16.91
N CYS A 48 11.15 6.50 15.64
CA CYS A 48 10.26 6.85 14.54
C CYS A 48 10.47 5.88 13.38
N SER A 49 9.40 5.26 12.91
CA SER A 49 9.47 4.31 11.81
C SER A 49 9.84 4.99 10.49
N ALA A 50 10.63 4.30 9.66
CA ALA A 50 11.01 4.77 8.33
C ALA A 50 9.78 5.05 7.44
N TYR A 51 8.66 4.34 7.67
CA TYR A 51 7.40 4.60 6.96
C TYR A 51 6.86 6.03 7.13
N LYS A 52 7.13 6.67 8.27
CA LYS A 52 6.72 8.06 8.53
C LYS A 52 7.67 9.08 7.91
N THR A 53 8.95 8.74 7.78
CA THR A 53 9.96 9.66 7.23
C THR A 53 9.97 9.69 5.71
N LEU A 54 9.54 8.62 5.05
CA LEU A 54 9.45 8.57 3.58
C LEU A 54 8.26 9.39 3.07
N PRO A 55 8.46 10.41 2.21
CA PRO A 55 7.40 11.27 1.70
C PRO A 55 6.48 10.58 0.68
N SER A 56 7.02 9.82 -0.26
CA SER A 56 6.24 9.28 -1.38
C SER A 56 5.84 7.82 -1.19
N MET A 57 4.69 7.43 -1.73
CA MET A 57 4.26 6.01 -1.73
C MET A 57 5.17 5.12 -2.57
N GLN A 58 5.78 5.69 -3.62
CA GLN A 58 6.74 4.97 -4.45
C GLN A 58 8.00 4.62 -3.66
N GLU A 59 8.54 5.56 -2.87
CA GLU A 59 9.67 5.28 -1.98
C GLU A 59 9.32 4.26 -0.90
N LYS A 60 8.10 4.31 -0.35
CA LYS A 60 7.64 3.32 0.64
C LYS A 60 7.57 1.93 0.04
N LEU A 61 7.05 1.82 -1.18
CA LEU A 61 6.99 0.57 -1.92
C LEU A 61 8.39 0.06 -2.26
N GLN A 62 9.28 0.94 -2.72
CA GLN A 62 10.67 0.61 -2.98
C GLN A 62 11.37 0.10 -1.71
N GLY A 63 11.24 0.81 -0.59
CA GLY A 63 11.82 0.39 0.69
C GLY A 63 11.26 -0.94 1.19
N GLN A 64 9.96 -1.22 0.96
CA GLN A 64 9.39 -2.54 1.23
C GLN A 64 10.02 -3.63 0.37
N MET A 65 10.20 -3.38 -0.93
CA MET A 65 10.83 -4.35 -1.84
C MET A 65 12.32 -4.53 -1.56
N ASP A 66 13.04 -3.48 -1.19
CA ASP A 66 14.45 -3.54 -0.79
C ASP A 66 14.64 -4.41 0.46
N LEU A 67 13.70 -4.36 1.41
CA LEU A 67 13.69 -5.27 2.55
C LEU A 67 13.39 -6.71 2.13
N ALA A 68 12.41 -6.91 1.23
CA ALA A 68 12.09 -8.23 0.72
C ALA A 68 13.29 -8.87 0.00
N ASP A 69 14.04 -8.09 -0.78
CA ASP A 69 15.25 -8.54 -1.48
C ASP A 69 16.40 -8.90 -0.50
N ARG A 70 16.42 -8.31 0.71
CA ARG A 70 17.48 -8.54 1.72
C ARG A 70 17.16 -9.67 2.70
N ILE A 71 15.88 -9.92 2.98
CA ILE A 71 15.47 -10.86 4.02
C ILE A 71 15.37 -12.27 3.44
N ARG A 72 16.24 -13.16 3.89
CA ARG A 72 16.28 -14.58 3.45
C ARG A 72 14.97 -15.34 3.65
N ALA A 73 14.20 -14.99 4.68
CA ALA A 73 12.93 -15.65 5.01
C ALA A 73 11.75 -15.19 4.13
N VAL A 74 11.97 -14.23 3.23
CA VAL A 74 10.91 -13.61 2.42
C VAL A 74 11.17 -13.91 0.94
N ASP A 75 10.14 -14.37 0.25
CA ASP A 75 10.14 -14.46 -1.21
C ASP A 75 9.70 -13.12 -1.80
N ALA A 76 10.65 -12.38 -2.38
CA ALA A 76 10.39 -11.08 -2.96
C ALA A 76 9.40 -11.12 -4.14
N ALA A 77 9.37 -12.21 -4.92
CA ALA A 77 8.44 -12.33 -6.04
C ALA A 77 7.00 -12.51 -5.55
N ASP A 78 6.78 -13.29 -4.49
CA ASP A 78 5.46 -13.45 -3.90
C ASP A 78 4.98 -12.17 -3.23
N VAL A 79 5.87 -11.42 -2.55
CA VAL A 79 5.54 -10.10 -2.00
C VAL A 79 5.11 -9.14 -3.12
N ALA A 80 5.87 -9.05 -4.22
CA ALA A 80 5.53 -8.19 -5.35
C ALA A 80 4.15 -8.56 -5.94
N LYS A 81 3.89 -9.86 -6.12
CA LYS A 81 2.60 -10.37 -6.60
C LYS A 81 1.46 -9.96 -5.67
N LEU A 82 1.61 -10.16 -4.37
CA LEU A 82 0.58 -9.82 -3.37
C LEU A 82 0.28 -8.32 -3.35
N VAL A 83 1.30 -7.48 -3.43
CA VAL A 83 1.12 -6.02 -3.48
C VAL A 83 0.31 -5.62 -4.71
N ILE A 84 0.65 -6.15 -5.87
CA ILE A 84 -0.04 -5.84 -7.13
C ILE A 84 -1.49 -6.33 -7.10
N GLU A 85 -1.73 -7.60 -6.75
CA GLU A 85 -3.06 -8.22 -6.81
C GLU A 85 -4.03 -7.69 -5.75
N LYS A 86 -3.53 -7.46 -4.52
CA LYS A 86 -4.40 -7.07 -3.40
C LYS A 86 -4.56 -5.56 -3.27
N HIS A 87 -3.58 -4.77 -3.70
CA HIS A 87 -3.61 -3.32 -3.49
C HIS A 87 -3.65 -2.58 -4.82
N LEU A 88 -2.60 -2.67 -5.65
CA LEU A 88 -2.43 -1.75 -6.79
C LEU A 88 -3.51 -1.94 -7.86
N ILE A 89 -3.72 -3.17 -8.36
CA ILE A 89 -4.72 -3.44 -9.41
C ILE A 89 -6.13 -3.07 -8.95
N ARG A 90 -6.45 -3.34 -7.68
CA ARG A 90 -7.78 -3.03 -7.12
C ARG A 90 -8.00 -1.53 -7.05
N ASP A 91 -6.99 -0.77 -6.64
CA ASP A 91 -7.08 0.68 -6.56
C ASP A 91 -7.20 1.32 -7.95
N ILE A 92 -6.34 0.94 -8.91
CA ILE A 92 -6.37 1.46 -10.29
C ILE A 92 -7.74 1.18 -10.94
N ARG A 93 -8.20 -0.07 -10.93
CA ARG A 93 -9.49 -0.44 -11.54
C ARG A 93 -10.67 0.19 -10.80
N GLY A 94 -10.58 0.28 -9.48
CA GLY A 94 -11.60 0.92 -8.64
C GLY A 94 -11.74 2.41 -8.96
N ASN A 95 -10.61 3.13 -9.04
CA ASN A 95 -10.58 4.55 -9.35
C ASN A 95 -10.97 4.82 -10.80
N LEU A 96 -10.54 3.98 -11.75
CA LEU A 96 -10.97 4.08 -13.15
C LEU A 96 -12.49 3.92 -13.29
N ARG A 97 -13.07 2.89 -12.65
CA ARG A 97 -14.53 2.70 -12.64
C ARG A 97 -15.26 3.90 -12.02
N LYS A 98 -14.75 4.40 -10.88
CA LYS A 98 -15.32 5.57 -10.22
C LYS A 98 -15.20 6.82 -11.09
N PHE A 99 -14.09 7.01 -11.81
CA PHE A 99 -13.87 8.15 -12.69
C PHE A 99 -14.94 8.22 -13.79
N SER A 100 -15.30 7.08 -14.41
CA SER A 100 -16.35 7.03 -15.44
C SER A 100 -17.75 7.32 -14.90
N THR A 101 -18.01 7.07 -13.60
CA THR A 101 -19.33 7.25 -12.98
C THR A 101 -19.37 8.40 -11.96
N GLN A 102 -18.36 9.27 -11.95
CA GLN A 102 -18.17 10.24 -10.88
C GLN A 102 -19.19 11.39 -10.91
N GLU A 103 -19.32 12.06 -9.78
CA GLU A 103 -20.03 13.33 -9.66
C GLU A 103 -19.05 14.51 -9.78
N PHE A 104 -19.59 15.69 -10.08
CA PHE A 104 -18.85 16.94 -10.19
C PHE A 104 -19.15 17.82 -8.99
N ARG A 105 -18.13 18.45 -8.40
CA ARG A 105 -18.28 19.33 -7.25
C ARG A 105 -17.92 20.77 -7.60
N CYS A 106 -18.72 21.73 -7.13
CA CYS A 106 -18.35 23.13 -7.21
C CYS A 106 -17.27 23.49 -6.16
N VAL A 107 -16.22 24.22 -6.58
CA VAL A 107 -15.14 24.66 -5.68
C VAL A 107 -15.62 25.65 -4.61
N LYS A 108 -16.57 26.52 -4.94
CA LYS A 108 -17.01 27.60 -4.04
C LYS A 108 -18.05 27.15 -3.03
N CYS A 109 -19.10 26.45 -3.48
CA CYS A 109 -20.25 26.11 -2.64
C CYS A 109 -20.40 24.61 -2.34
N ASN A 110 -19.50 23.76 -2.84
CA ASN A 110 -19.52 22.30 -2.67
C ASN A 110 -20.78 21.57 -3.16
N GLU A 111 -21.66 22.25 -3.92
CA GLU A 111 -22.80 21.64 -4.58
C GLU A 111 -22.34 20.52 -5.53
N LYS A 112 -23.05 19.39 -5.50
CA LYS A 112 -22.70 18.19 -6.27
C LYS A 112 -23.66 18.00 -7.42
N PHE A 113 -23.12 17.65 -8.58
CA PHE A 113 -23.87 17.44 -9.81
C PHE A 113 -23.53 16.07 -10.38
N ARG A 114 -24.55 15.24 -10.58
CA ARG A 114 -24.38 13.95 -11.27
C ARG A 114 -23.95 14.12 -12.73
N ARG A 115 -24.38 15.20 -13.38
CA ARG A 115 -23.97 15.58 -14.75
C ARG A 115 -23.60 17.06 -14.75
N PRO A 116 -22.55 17.47 -15.46
CA PRO A 116 -22.19 18.88 -15.54
C PRO A 116 -23.30 19.64 -16.28
N PRO A 117 -23.80 20.76 -15.73
CA PRO A 117 -24.74 21.62 -16.44
C PRO A 117 -24.16 22.09 -17.77
N LEU A 118 -25.00 22.25 -18.80
CA LEU A 118 -24.58 22.69 -20.14
C LEU A 118 -23.89 24.06 -20.14
N ILE A 119 -24.19 24.92 -19.16
CA ILE A 119 -23.54 26.22 -18.98
C ILE A 119 -22.07 26.11 -18.51
N GLY A 120 -21.61 24.91 -18.15
CA GLY A 120 -20.23 24.63 -17.71
C GLY A 120 -19.86 25.22 -16.35
N LYS A 121 -20.81 25.82 -15.62
CA LYS A 121 -20.63 26.47 -14.32
C LYS A 121 -21.67 25.98 -13.32
N CYS A 122 -21.37 26.15 -12.03
CA CYS A 122 -22.34 25.86 -10.98
C CYS A 122 -23.57 26.76 -11.12
N THR A 123 -24.76 26.17 -11.14
CA THR A 123 -26.05 26.88 -11.26
C THR A 123 -26.40 27.73 -10.04
N LYS A 124 -25.76 27.49 -8.88
CA LYS A 124 -26.04 28.18 -7.61
C LYS A 124 -25.14 29.38 -7.34
N CYS A 125 -23.86 29.31 -7.70
CA CYS A 125 -22.87 30.33 -7.35
C CYS A 125 -21.94 30.74 -8.51
N SER A 126 -22.19 30.24 -9.72
CA SER A 126 -21.37 30.47 -10.92
C SER A 126 -19.89 30.06 -10.77
N GLY A 127 -19.57 29.24 -9.77
CA GLY A 127 -18.23 28.70 -9.53
C GLY A 127 -17.86 27.58 -10.52
N ARG A 128 -16.56 27.30 -10.62
CA ARG A 128 -16.01 26.21 -11.44
C ARG A 128 -16.40 24.85 -10.85
N LEU A 129 -16.69 23.90 -11.73
CA LEU A 129 -16.91 22.50 -11.38
C LEU A 129 -15.61 21.72 -11.56
N LEU A 130 -15.30 20.84 -10.62
CA LEU A 130 -14.16 19.93 -10.66
C LEU A 130 -14.64 18.48 -10.61
N PHE A 131 -13.82 17.61 -11.19
CA PHE A 131 -13.91 16.17 -10.97
C PHE A 131 -13.72 15.84 -9.48
N THR A 132 -14.40 14.80 -9.02
CA THR A 132 -14.22 14.26 -7.66
C THR A 132 -13.10 13.22 -7.62
N VAL A 133 -12.84 12.56 -8.74
CA VAL A 133 -11.69 11.66 -8.97
C VAL A 133 -10.86 12.27 -10.10
N SER A 134 -9.60 12.59 -9.82
CA SER A 134 -8.68 13.11 -10.84
C SER A 134 -8.04 11.97 -11.63
N GLU A 135 -7.67 12.25 -12.88
CA GLU A 135 -6.88 11.32 -13.71
C GLU A 135 -5.60 10.84 -12.99
N GLY A 136 -4.86 11.77 -12.37
CA GLY A 136 -3.65 11.44 -11.63
C GLY A 136 -3.87 10.44 -10.50
N SER A 137 -5.07 10.40 -9.89
CA SER A 137 -5.40 9.40 -8.87
C SER A 137 -5.59 7.99 -9.43
N VAL A 138 -5.92 7.86 -10.71
CA VAL A 138 -6.06 6.58 -11.41
C VAL A 138 -4.69 6.07 -11.87
N ILE A 139 -3.85 6.96 -12.41
CA ILE A 139 -2.58 6.60 -13.06
C ILE A 139 -1.44 6.37 -12.04
N LYS A 140 -1.52 6.99 -10.85
CA LYS A 140 -0.47 7.02 -9.81
C LYS A 140 0.30 5.71 -9.60
N TYR A 141 -0.38 4.57 -9.66
CA TYR A 141 0.21 3.25 -9.37
C TYR A 141 0.37 2.33 -10.58
N LEU A 142 -0.05 2.77 -11.77
CA LEU A 142 -0.03 1.93 -12.97
C LEU A 142 1.40 1.59 -13.39
N GLU A 143 2.25 2.60 -13.56
CA GLU A 143 3.66 2.41 -13.91
C GLU A 143 4.45 1.64 -12.83
N PRO A 144 4.36 1.97 -11.53
CA PRO A 144 4.99 1.16 -10.48
C PRO A 144 4.54 -0.30 -10.48
N ALA A 145 3.27 -0.58 -10.75
CA ALA A 145 2.77 -1.95 -10.79
C ALA A 145 3.37 -2.75 -11.97
N ILE A 146 3.49 -2.11 -13.14
CA ILE A 146 4.09 -2.72 -14.33
C ILE A 146 5.58 -2.98 -14.11
N SER A 147 6.32 -1.97 -13.62
CA SER A 147 7.76 -2.12 -13.40
C SER A 147 8.10 -3.20 -12.37
N LEU A 148 7.27 -3.35 -11.32
CA LEU A 148 7.40 -4.44 -10.35
C LEU A 148 7.11 -5.80 -10.97
N ALA A 149 6.07 -5.90 -11.81
CA ALA A 149 5.73 -7.16 -12.46
C ALA A 149 6.84 -7.65 -13.39
N GLU A 150 7.49 -6.73 -14.10
CA GLU A 150 8.64 -7.01 -14.97
C GLU A 150 9.91 -7.34 -14.18
N LYS A 151 10.26 -6.52 -13.18
CA LYS A 151 11.47 -6.71 -12.34
C LYS A 151 11.48 -8.10 -11.70
N TYR A 152 10.36 -8.53 -11.15
CA TYR A 152 10.24 -9.83 -10.45
C TYR A 152 9.75 -10.97 -11.34
N ARG A 153 9.64 -10.76 -12.66
CA ARG A 153 9.21 -11.75 -13.65
C ARG A 153 7.95 -12.50 -13.21
N LEU A 154 6.94 -11.75 -12.81
CA LEU A 154 5.69 -12.31 -12.28
C LEU A 154 4.91 -13.09 -13.36
N PRO A 155 3.96 -13.97 -12.99
CA PRO A 155 3.24 -14.81 -13.95
C PRO A 155 2.60 -14.02 -15.09
N ALA A 156 2.62 -14.59 -16.31
CA ALA A 156 2.14 -13.93 -17.52
C ALA A 156 0.70 -13.39 -17.40
N TYR A 157 -0.17 -14.10 -16.69
CA TYR A 157 -1.55 -13.64 -16.42
C TYR A 157 -1.58 -12.27 -15.73
N LEU A 158 -0.72 -12.04 -14.74
CA LEU A 158 -0.68 -10.79 -13.99
C LEU A 158 -0.14 -9.66 -14.87
N GLN A 159 0.91 -9.94 -15.66
CA GLN A 159 1.48 -8.99 -16.61
C GLN A 159 0.44 -8.58 -17.67
N GLN A 160 -0.26 -9.54 -18.27
CA GLN A 160 -1.35 -9.28 -19.23
C GLN A 160 -2.51 -8.51 -18.60
N SER A 161 -2.88 -8.84 -17.36
CA SER A 161 -3.92 -8.13 -16.62
C SER A 161 -3.55 -6.65 -16.36
N LEU A 162 -2.27 -6.36 -16.11
CA LEU A 162 -1.77 -4.99 -16.01
C LEU A 162 -1.75 -4.30 -17.36
N ALA A 163 -1.30 -4.95 -18.43
CA ALA A 163 -1.31 -4.42 -19.80
C ALA A 163 -2.74 -4.04 -20.23
N LEU A 164 -3.72 -4.94 -20.06
CA LEU A 164 -5.13 -4.63 -20.34
C LEU A 164 -5.69 -3.49 -19.48
N THR A 165 -5.18 -3.33 -18.25
CA THR A 165 -5.59 -2.20 -17.41
C THR A 165 -4.97 -0.90 -17.91
N LYS A 166 -3.71 -0.93 -18.38
CA LYS A 166 -3.04 0.21 -19.02
C LYS A 166 -3.77 0.64 -20.29
N ASP A 167 -4.10 -0.29 -21.18
CA ASP A 167 -4.83 0.00 -22.41
C ASP A 167 -6.15 0.71 -22.13
N ARG A 168 -6.93 0.24 -21.15
CA ARG A 168 -8.19 0.90 -20.74
C ARG A 168 -8.00 2.31 -20.19
N VAL A 169 -6.91 2.54 -19.46
CA VAL A 169 -6.57 3.87 -18.95
C VAL A 169 -6.23 4.79 -20.14
N GLU A 170 -5.39 4.33 -21.06
CA GLU A 170 -5.02 5.07 -22.27
C GLU A 170 -6.21 5.34 -23.20
N GLU A 171 -7.15 4.41 -23.34
CA GLU A 171 -8.40 4.61 -24.08
C GLU A 171 -9.29 5.70 -23.44
N THR A 172 -9.28 5.79 -22.11
CA THR A 172 -10.13 6.73 -21.37
C THR A 172 -9.57 8.15 -21.37
N PHE A 173 -8.27 8.31 -21.16
CA PHE A 173 -7.61 9.60 -21.02
C PHE A 173 -6.90 10.07 -22.30
N GLY A 174 -6.74 9.17 -23.27
CA GLY A 174 -5.84 9.35 -24.40
C GLY A 174 -4.40 9.01 -24.02
N LYS A 175 -3.57 8.82 -25.05
CA LYS A 175 -2.11 8.86 -24.88
C LYS A 175 -1.69 10.31 -24.69
N GLU A 176 -0.61 10.56 -23.95
CA GLU A 176 0.02 11.87 -24.00
C GLU A 176 0.24 12.23 -25.47
N LYS A 177 -0.14 13.46 -25.86
CA LYS A 177 0.14 13.95 -27.21
C LYS A 177 1.63 13.76 -27.45
N GLU A 178 2.00 12.97 -28.45
CA GLU A 178 3.38 12.86 -28.89
C GLU A 178 3.93 14.29 -29.05
N LYS A 179 4.84 14.68 -28.16
CA LYS A 179 5.58 15.92 -28.36
C LYS A 179 6.46 15.64 -29.57
N GLN A 180 6.22 16.34 -30.67
CA GLN A 180 7.11 16.30 -31.80
C GLN A 180 8.50 16.76 -31.34
N GLU A 181 9.41 15.80 -31.18
CA GLU A 181 10.80 16.06 -30.87
C GLU A 181 11.55 16.31 -32.18
N GLY A 182 12.51 17.23 -32.18
CA GLY A 182 13.29 17.51 -33.39
C GLY A 182 14.14 16.31 -33.81
N LEU A 183 14.35 16.13 -35.12
CA LEU A 183 15.18 15.06 -35.70
C LEU A 183 16.59 14.93 -35.06
N GLY A 184 17.13 16.03 -34.51
CA GLY A 184 18.41 16.03 -33.81
C GLY A 184 18.45 15.22 -32.51
N ARG A 185 17.29 14.90 -31.91
CA ARG A 185 17.20 14.04 -30.73
C ARG A 185 17.14 12.54 -31.08
N TRP A 186 16.89 12.21 -32.35
CA TRP A 186 16.90 10.82 -32.83
C TRP A 186 18.33 10.30 -33.03
N PHE A 187 19.27 11.19 -33.39
CA PHE A 187 20.69 10.87 -33.61
C PHE A 187 21.62 11.39 -32.50
N GLY A 188 21.11 11.52 -31.26
CA GLY A 188 21.88 11.95 -30.08
C GLY A 188 22.05 10.83 -29.08
#